data_AF-A0A8T4J487-F1
#
_entry.id   AF-A0A8T4J487-F1
#
_cell.length_a   1.000
_cell.length_b   1.000
_cell.length_c   1.000
_cell.angle_alpha   90.00
_cell.angle_beta   90.00
_cell.angle_gamma   90.00
#
_symmetry.space_group_name_H-M   'P 1'
#
loop_
_entity.id
_entity.type
_entity.pdbx_description
1 polymer ?
#
loop_
_entity_poly.entity_id
_entity_poly.type
_entity_poly.pdbx_seq_one_letter_code
_entity_poly.pdbx_strand_id
1 'polypeptide(L)'
;TGAGGSGVLLSDAIVDNGMSLMEIPPDLDEAFRRFIPPFGAAGNPVDITGGEPPSTYEATIRLGLEDPRIHSLVLGEDHRRGDDG
;
A
#
# COMPACT_ATOMS: atom_id res chain seq x y z
N THR A 1 -2.07 -0.08 -1.71
CA THR A 1 -3.08 -0.56 -2.68
C THR A 1 -4.40 0.08 -2.33
N GLY A 2 -5.25 0.37 -3.32
CA GLY A 2 -6.60 0.91 -3.11
C GLY A 2 -7.73 -0.13 -3.21
N ALA A 3 -7.40 -1.39 -3.51
CA ALA A 3 -8.37 -2.48 -3.64
C ALA A 3 -7.72 -3.81 -3.22
N GLY A 4 -8.28 -4.50 -2.23
CA GLY A 4 -7.69 -5.73 -1.70
C GLY A 4 -7.42 -6.82 -2.75
N GLY A 5 -8.21 -6.89 -3.84
CA GLY A 5 -8.00 -7.85 -4.93
C GLY A 5 -6.72 -7.63 -5.74
N SER A 6 -6.33 -6.38 -6.00
CA SER A 6 -5.08 -6.07 -6.70
C SER A 6 -3.87 -6.26 -5.79
N GLY A 7 -4.04 -6.08 -4.48
CA GLY A 7 -3.00 -6.36 -3.49
C GLY A 7 -2.53 -7.82 -3.51
N VAL A 8 -3.47 -8.77 -3.56
CA VAL A 8 -3.13 -10.21 -3.63
C VAL A 8 -2.34 -10.54 -4.90
N LEU A 9 -2.78 -10.08 -6.07
CA LEU A 9 -2.09 -10.34 -7.33
C LEU A 9 -0.68 -9.74 -7.38
N LEU A 10 -0.49 -8.56 -6.79
CA LEU A 10 0.82 -7.95 -6.67
C LEU A 10 1.73 -8.73 -5.72
N SER A 11 1.21 -9.17 -4.57
CA SER A 11 1.93 -10.03 -3.63
C SER A 11 2.39 -11.34 -4.28
N ASP A 12 1.50 -12.01 -5.02
CA ASP A 12 1.83 -13.25 -5.74
C ASP A 12 2.94 -13.00 -6.77
N ALA A 13 2.82 -11.95 -7.59
CA ALA A 13 3.83 -11.60 -8.57
C ALA A 13 5.21 -11.29 -7.96
N ILE A 14 5.25 -10.65 -6.78
CA ILE A 14 6.51 -10.40 -6.05
C ILE A 14 7.16 -11.73 -5.65
N VAL A 15 6.39 -12.65 -5.06
CA VAL A 15 6.89 -13.96 -4.62
C VAL A 15 7.33 -14.81 -5.82
N ASP A 16 6.55 -14.83 -6.90
CA ASP A 16 6.85 -15.59 -8.13
C ASP A 16 8.15 -15.12 -8.80
N ASN A 17 8.55 -13.87 -8.59
CA ASN A 17 9.81 -13.31 -9.09
C ASN A 17 10.98 -13.43 -8.09
N GLY A 18 10.83 -14.25 -7.04
CA GLY A 18 11.90 -14.57 -6.09
C GLY A 18 12.19 -13.45 -5.09
N MET A 19 11.31 -12.47 -4.97
CA MET A 19 11.37 -11.43 -3.94
C MET A 19 10.54 -11.85 -2.71
N SER A 20 10.74 -11.15 -1.59
CA SER A 20 9.95 -11.35 -0.37
C SER A 20 9.22 -10.07 0.01
N LEU A 21 8.06 -10.25 0.63
CA LEU A 21 7.34 -9.18 1.30
C LEU A 21 7.95 -8.98 2.68
N MET A 22 8.30 -7.73 3.00
CA MET A 22 8.73 -7.35 4.34
C MET A 22 7.60 -7.60 5.33
N GLU A 23 7.92 -8.28 6.44
CA GLU A 23 7.10 -8.25 7.65
C GLU A 23 7.21 -6.85 8.26
N ILE A 24 6.09 -6.13 8.32
CA ILE A 24 6.09 -4.75 8.80
C ILE A 24 6.24 -4.77 10.32
N PRO A 25 7.32 -4.17 10.88
CA PRO A 25 7.53 -4.14 12.31
C PRO A 25 6.52 -3.22 12.99
N PRO A 26 6.24 -3.42 14.29
CA PRO A 26 5.17 -2.71 14.99
C PRO A 26 5.26 -1.18 14.92
N ASP A 27 6.47 -0.62 14.92
CA ASP A 27 6.69 0.83 14.84
C ASP A 27 6.30 1.41 13.47
N LEU A 28 6.54 0.65 12.40
CA LEU A 28 6.17 1.04 11.05
C LEU A 28 4.67 0.82 10.79
N ASP A 29 4.08 -0.25 11.34
CA ASP A 29 2.62 -0.46 11.34
C ASP A 29 1.91 0.72 12.03
N GLU A 30 2.38 1.14 13.20
CA GLU A 30 1.85 2.31 13.92
C GLU A 30 1.99 3.59 13.09
N ALA A 31 3.15 3.80 12.45
CA ALA A 31 3.36 4.96 11.59
C ALA A 31 2.40 4.99 10.40
N PHE A 32 2.18 3.86 9.72
CA PHE A 32 1.23 3.74 8.61
C PHE A 32 -0.22 3.92 9.07
N ARG A 33 -0.61 3.39 10.23
CA ARG A 33 -1.96 3.54 10.80
C ARG A 33 -2.39 4.99 11.04
N ARG A 34 -1.45 5.94 11.07
CA ARG A 34 -1.77 7.38 11.15
C ARG A 34 -2.44 7.93 9.89
N PHE A 35 -2.28 7.25 8.77
CA PHE A 35 -2.84 7.63 7.47
C PHE A 35 -3.95 6.68 7.00
N ILE A 36 -3.96 5.45 7.49
CA ILE A 36 -4.86 4.40 7.00
C ILE A 36 -6.15 4.40 7.83
N PRO A 37 -7.34 4.40 7.20
CA PRO A 37 -8.61 4.29 7.90
C PRO A 37 -8.71 3.00 8.75
N PRO A 38 -9.58 2.94 9.78
CA PRO A 38 -9.70 1.76 10.65
C PRO A 38 -10.02 0.44 9.94
N PHE A 39 -10.60 0.50 8.74
CA PHE A 39 -10.96 -0.64 7.91
C PHE A 39 -9.89 -1.01 6.86
N GLY A 40 -8.82 -0.22 6.73
CA GLY A 40 -7.65 -0.55 5.92
C GLY A 40 -6.66 -1.44 6.67
N ALA A 41 -5.61 -1.87 5.97
CA ALA A 41 -4.57 -2.74 6.51
C ALA A 41 -3.19 -2.05 6.43
N ALA A 42 -2.51 -1.94 7.57
CA ALA A 42 -1.14 -1.42 7.65
C ALA A 42 -0.05 -2.51 7.51
N GLY A 43 -0.45 -3.74 7.15
CA GLY A 43 0.45 -4.85 6.83
C GLY A 43 1.06 -4.73 5.44
N ASN A 44 1.63 -5.82 4.92
CA ASN A 44 2.20 -5.86 3.58
C ASN A 44 1.43 -6.87 2.71
N PRO A 45 0.55 -6.43 1.80
CA PRO A 45 0.41 -5.07 1.27
C PRO A 45 -0.25 -4.06 2.22
N VAL A 46 0.17 -2.80 2.14
CA VAL A 46 -0.53 -1.68 2.77
C VAL A 46 -1.79 -1.37 1.96
N ASP A 47 -2.96 -1.50 2.57
CA ASP A 47 -4.27 -1.19 1.97
C ASP A 47 -4.83 0.09 2.58
N ILE A 48 -4.80 1.17 1.78
CA ILE A 48 -5.27 2.51 2.16
C ILE A 48 -6.80 2.60 1.97
N THR A 49 -7.43 1.57 1.37
CA THR A 49 -8.83 1.49 0.94
C THR A 49 -9.22 2.55 -0.09
N GLY A 50 -9.93 2.13 -1.14
CA GLY A 50 -10.33 3.02 -2.22
C GLY A 50 -11.29 4.12 -1.75
N GLY A 51 -10.93 5.37 -1.98
CA GLY A 51 -11.77 6.54 -1.66
C GLY A 51 -11.08 7.60 -0.81
N GLU A 52 -9.89 7.31 -0.27
CA GLU A 52 -9.08 8.32 0.41
C GLU A 52 -8.60 9.43 -0.55
N PRO A 53 -8.40 10.66 -0.07
CA PRO A 53 -7.91 11.75 -0.91
C PRO A 53 -6.46 11.51 -1.35
N PRO A 54 -6.02 12.10 -2.49
CA PRO A 54 -4.64 11.96 -2.97
C PRO A 54 -3.56 12.29 -1.93
N SER A 55 -3.85 13.18 -0.98
CA SER A 55 -2.94 13.53 0.13
C SER A 55 -2.65 12.34 1.06
N THR A 56 -3.62 11.45 1.28
CA THR A 56 -3.44 10.24 2.10
C THR A 56 -2.48 9.25 1.41
N TYR A 57 -2.64 9.09 0.09
CA TYR A 57 -1.72 8.29 -0.71
C TYR A 57 -0.32 8.89 -0.72
N GLU A 58 -0.19 10.21 -0.93
CA GLU A 58 1.11 10.89 -0.90
C GLU A 58 1.81 10.69 0.45
N ALA A 59 1.11 10.91 1.57
CA ALA A 59 1.70 10.77 2.90
C ALA A 59 2.17 9.33 3.18
N THR A 60 1.35 8.34 2.81
CA THR A 60 1.70 6.92 2.96
C THR A 60 2.89 6.51 2.10
N ILE A 61 2.92 6.96 0.83
CA ILE A 61 4.04 6.69 -0.08
C ILE A 61 5.32 7.36 0.42
N ARG A 62 5.23 8.62 0.85
CA ARG A 62 6.38 9.37 1.40
C ARG A 62 6.96 8.68 2.63
N LEU A 63 6.12 8.26 3.57
CA LEU A 63 6.55 7.48 4.73
C LEU A 63 7.32 6.21 4.29
N GLY A 64 6.79 5.47 3.31
CA GLY A 64 7.44 4.28 2.79
C GLY A 64 8.78 4.53 2.09
N LEU A 65 8.92 5.66 1.39
CA LEU A 65 10.16 6.05 0.70
C LEU A 65 11.25 6.58 1.65
N GLU A 66 10.85 7.11 2.81
CA GLU A 66 11.78 7.69 3.81
C GLU A 66 12.31 6.64 4.80
N ASP A 67 11.67 5.47 4.92
CA ASP A 67 12.13 4.39 5.80
C ASP A 67 13.27 3.58 5.16
N PRO A 68 14.50 3.60 5.71
CA PRO A 68 15.65 2.92 5.11
C PRO A 68 15.54 1.38 5.12
N ARG A 69 14.58 0.80 5.86
CA ARG A 69 14.30 -0.65 5.85
C ARG A 69 13.54 -1.09 4.59
N ILE A 70 12.90 -0.15 3.89
CA ILE A 70 12.14 -0.42 2.67
C ILE A 70 13.09 -0.30 1.46
N HIS A 71 13.41 -1.44 0.86
CA HIS A 71 14.29 -1.48 -0.32
C HIS A 71 13.56 -1.10 -1.63
N SER A 72 12.25 -1.31 -1.69
CA SER A 72 11.44 -1.08 -2.88
C SER A 72 9.98 -0.88 -2.48
N LEU A 73 9.28 -0.02 -3.21
CA LEU A 73 7.86 0.25 -3.03
C LEU A 73 7.13 -0.03 -4.33
N VAL A 74 6.08 -0.86 -4.26
CA VAL A 74 5.21 -1.17 -5.40
C VAL A 74 3.83 -0.58 -5.13
N LEU A 75 3.37 0.30 -6.02
CA LEU A 75 2.08 0.96 -5.90
C LEU A 75 1.06 0.30 -6.83
N GLY A 76 0.01 -0.28 -6.24
CA GLY A 76 -1.16 -0.78 -6.96
C GLY A 76 -2.37 0.12 -6.77
N GLU A 77 -2.65 0.98 -7.74
CA GLU A 77 -3.86 1.80 -7.78
C GLU A 77 -4.82 1.27 -8.86
N ASP A 78 -6.08 1.08 -8.50
CA ASP A 78 -7.14 0.86 -9.49
C ASP A 78 -7.79 2.20 -9.83
N HIS A 79 -7.30 2.83 -10.90
CA HIS A 79 -7.94 4.03 -11.43
C HIS A 79 -9.18 3.60 -12.22
N ARG A 80 -10.35 3.62 -11.57
CA ARG A 80 -11.62 3.57 -12.29
C ARG A 80 -11.67 4.78 -13.22
N ARG A 81 -11.47 4.57 -14.53
CA ARG A 81 -11.84 5.56 -15.53
C ARG A 81 -13.31 5.90 -15.25
N GLY A 82 -13.60 7.17 -14.96
CA GLY A 82 -14.96 7.64 -15.13
C GLY A 82 -15.34 7.34 -16.57
N ASP A 83 -16.47 6.67 -16.78
CA ASP A 83 -17.13 6.73 -18.07
C ASP A 83 -17.40 8.21 -18.32
N ASP A 84 -16.53 8.82 -19.14
CA ASP A 84 -16.78 10.12 -19.73
C ASP A 84 -17.90 9.90 -20.74
N GLY A 85 -19.12 10.15 -20.28
CA GLY A 85 -20.36 10.05 -21.07
C GLY A 85 -20.57 11.25 -21.98
#